data_AF-A0A9W4XVT2-F1
#
_entry.id   AF-A0A9W4XVT2-F1
#
_cell.length_a   1.000
_cell.length_b   1.000
_cell.length_c   1.000
_cell.angle_alpha   90.00
_cell.angle_beta   90.00
_cell.angle_gamma   90.00
#
_symmetry.space_group_name_H-M   'P 1'
#
loop_
_entity.id
_entity.type
_entity.pdbx_description
1 polymer ?
#
loop_
_entity_poly.entity_id
_entity_poly.type
_entity_poly.pdbx_seq_one_letter_code
_entity_poly.pdbx_strand_id
1 'polypeptide(L)' 'MLVGQCPICGRNGVVLVNHRVVEAHHPDGIPEIAICDECRIKHDRYSNYLRDTCGIDIDRTRQ' A
#
# COMPACT_ATOMS: atom_id res chain seq x y z
N MET A 1 12.90 -9.27 -9.35
CA MET A 1 12.42 -7.88 -9.42
C MET A 1 11.48 -7.78 -10.60
N LEU A 2 10.25 -7.33 -10.38
CA LEU A 2 9.26 -7.17 -11.45
C LEU A 2 9.35 -5.73 -11.99
N VAL A 3 9.56 -5.57 -13.28
CA VAL A 3 9.52 -4.26 -13.95
C VAL A 3 8.23 -4.19 -14.76
N GLY A 4 7.46 -3.12 -14.58
CA GLY A 4 6.16 -3.00 -15.23
C GLY A 4 5.55 -1.61 -15.13
N GLN A 5 4.24 -1.54 -15.31
CA GLN A 5 3.46 -0.33 -15.11
C GLN A 5 2.96 -0.26 -13.67
N CYS A 6 3.17 0.85 -12.99
CA CYS A 6 2.56 1.07 -11.67
C CYS A 6 1.05 1.34 -11.84
N PRO A 7 0.15 0.55 -11.22
CA PRO A 7 -1.29 0.73 -11.39
C PRO A 7 -1.84 1.98 -10.69
N ILE A 8 -1.07 2.58 -9.76
CA ILE A 8 -1.49 3.78 -9.03
C ILE A 8 -1.16 5.07 -9.78
N CYS A 9 0.05 5.17 -10.35
CA CYS A 9 0.51 6.39 -11.02
C CYS A 9 0.72 6.25 -12.53
N GLY A 10 0.47 5.08 -13.11
CA GLY A 10 0.54 4.83 -14.56
C GLY A 10 1.95 4.82 -15.17
N ARG A 11 3.00 5.11 -14.40
CA ARG A 11 4.39 5.10 -14.90
C ARG A 11 4.80 3.69 -15.35
N ASN A 12 5.36 3.61 -16.55
CA ASN A 12 5.90 2.39 -17.15
C ASN A 12 7.39 2.22 -16.86
N GLY A 13 7.91 1.00 -16.98
CA GLY A 13 9.33 0.70 -16.83
C GLY A 13 9.86 0.89 -15.41
N VAL A 14 8.99 0.87 -14.41
CA VAL A 14 9.36 1.04 -12.99
C VAL A 14 9.46 -0.30 -12.30
N VAL A 15 10.35 -0.39 -11.31
CA VAL A 15 10.41 -1.55 -10.40
C VAL A 15 9.16 -1.54 -9.52
N LEU A 16 8.44 -2.66 -9.54
CA LEU A 16 7.27 -2.90 -8.72
C LEU A 16 7.68 -3.66 -7.44
N VAL A 17 7.11 -3.23 -6.33
CA VAL A 17 7.24 -3.80 -4.99
C VAL A 17 5.85 -4.17 -4.47
N ASN A 18 5.78 -5.23 -3.67
CA ASN A 18 4.52 -5.61 -3.02
C ASN A 18 4.19 -4.58 -1.93
N HIS A 19 2.92 -4.17 -1.92
CA HIS A 19 2.34 -3.28 -0.92
C HIS A 19 1.04 -3.90 -0.41
N ARG A 20 0.89 -3.95 0.91
CA ARG A 20 -0.32 -4.48 1.56
C ARG A 20 -1.46 -3.48 1.47
N VAL A 21 -2.63 -3.95 1.04
CA VAL A 21 -3.86 -3.17 1.01
C VAL A 21 -4.57 -3.37 2.34
N VAL A 22 -4.46 -2.37 3.22
CA VAL A 22 -4.96 -2.41 4.59
C VAL A 22 -6.48 -2.30 4.72
N GLU A 23 -7.18 -1.78 3.70
CA GLU A 23 -8.63 -1.54 3.75
C GLU A 23 -9.49 -2.79 3.57
N ALA A 24 -8.92 -3.93 3.16
CA ALA A 24 -9.68 -5.11 2.81
C ALA A 24 -9.47 -6.23 3.83
N HIS A 25 -10.43 -6.39 4.74
CA HIS A 25 -10.47 -7.55 5.62
C HIS A 25 -10.88 -8.77 4.77
N HIS A 26 -9.89 -9.50 4.27
CA HIS A 26 -10.13 -10.70 3.46
C HIS A 26 -10.01 -11.96 4.34
N PRO A 27 -10.94 -12.91 4.22
CA PRO A 27 -10.88 -14.18 4.95
C PRO A 27 -9.62 -15.01 4.62
N ASP A 28 -9.01 -14.76 3.46
CA ASP A 28 -7.86 -15.52 2.93
C ASP A 28 -6.49 -14.85 3.17
N GLY A 29 -6.46 -13.72 3.89
CA GLY A 29 -5.24 -12.96 4.20
C GLY A 29 -5.28 -11.50 3.76
N ILE A 30 -4.19 -10.76 4.02
CA ILE A 30 -4.07 -9.35 3.64
C ILE A 30 -3.77 -9.28 2.14
N PRO A 31 -4.63 -8.67 1.31
CA PRO A 31 -4.37 -8.55 -0.12
C PRO A 31 -3.15 -7.67 -0.36
N GLU A 32 -2.28 -8.10 -1.28
CA GLU A 32 -1.11 -7.34 -1.72
C GLU A 32 -1.27 -6.88 -3.17
N ILE A 33 -0.83 -5.66 -3.46
CA ILE A 33 -0.75 -5.10 -4.81
C ILE A 33 0.70 -4.77 -5.16
N ALA A 34 1.08 -4.97 -6.43
CA ALA A 34 2.39 -4.58 -6.92
C ALA A 34 2.36 -3.12 -7.41
N ILE A 35 3.10 -2.24 -6.76
CA ILE A 35 3.15 -0.79 -7.06
C ILE A 35 4.59 -0.29 -7.08
N CYS A 36 4.86 0.90 -7.63
CA CYS A 36 6.20 1.47 -7.54
C CYS A 36 6.53 1.93 -6.11
N ASP A 37 7.83 1.96 -5.80
CA ASP A 37 8.35 2.30 -4.46
C ASP A 37 7.86 3.67 -3.96
N GLU A 38 7.80 4.66 -4.85
CA GLU A 38 7.28 5.99 -4.52
C GLU A 38 5.81 5.97 -4.10
N CYS A 39 4.97 5.19 -4.79
CA CYS A 39 3.56 5.04 -4.42
C CYS A 39 3.43 4.31 -3.08
N ARG A 40 4.23 3.27 -2.85
CA ARG A 40 4.27 2.57 -1.55
C ARG A 40 4.58 3.53 -0.41
N ILE A 41 5.64 4.34 -0.54
CA ILE A 41 6.04 5.30 0.50
C ILE A 41 4.93 6.33 0.76
N LYS A 42 4.24 6.82 -0.29
CA LYS A 42 3.12 7.76 -0.12
C LYS A 42 1.96 7.13 0.65
N HIS A 43 1.62 5.89 0.34
CA HIS A 43 0.58 5.14 1.05
C HIS A 43 0.96 4.90 2.51
N ASP A 44 2.20 4.46 2.78
CA ASP A 44 2.69 4.23 4.14
C ASP A 44 2.65 5.52 4.98
N ARG A 45 3.06 6.65 4.38
CA ARG A 45 2.99 7.98 5.03
C ARG A 45 1.55 8.39 5.32
N TYR A 46 0.63 8.18 4.38
CA TYR A 46 -0.77 8.51 4.57
C TYR A 46 -1.41 7.66 5.68
N SER A 47 -1.13 6.35 5.71
CA SER A 47 -1.55 5.45 6.79
C SER A 47 -1.03 5.92 8.16
N ASN A 48 0.26 6.25 8.25
CA ASN A 48 0.83 6.79 9.49
C ASN A 48 0.21 8.14 9.88
N TYR A 49 -0.04 9.04 8.93
CA TYR A 49 -0.73 10.30 9.20
C TYR A 49 -2.13 10.07 9.78
N LEU A 50 -2.92 9.20 9.17
CA LEU A 50 -4.25 8.84 9.67
C LEU A 50 -4.19 8.28 11.10
N ARG A 51 -3.25 7.37 11.37
CA ARG A 51 -3.09 6.78 12.71
C ARG A 51 -2.60 7.81 13.73
N ASP A 52 -1.47 8.43 13.47
CA ASP A 52 -0.72 9.21 14.46
C ASP A 52 -1.30 10.61 14.65
N THR A 53 -1.93 11.18 13.62
CA THR A 53 -2.50 12.54 13.65
C THR A 53 -4.02 12.53 13.79
N CYS A 54 -4.72 11.65 13.04
CA CYS A 54 -6.18 11.61 13.06
C CYS A 54 -6.75 10.56 14.04
N GLY A 55 -5.92 9.69 14.63
CA GLY A 55 -6.38 8.59 15.48
C GLY A 55 -7.16 7.51 14.73
N ILE A 56 -7.08 7.48 13.39
CA ILE A 56 -7.78 6.53 12.52
C ILE A 56 -6.80 5.42 12.14
N ASP A 57 -6.96 4.26 12.77
CA ASP A 57 -6.21 3.07 12.38
C ASP A 57 -6.92 2.31 11.26
N ILE A 58 -6.44 2.49 10.04
CA ILE A 58 -6.92 1.74 8.87
C ILE A 58 -6.25 0.36 8.76
N ASP A 59 -5.15 0.12 9.49
CA ASP A 59 -4.48 -1.17 9.56
C ASP A 59 -5.06 -2.02 10.70
N ARG A 60 -6.28 -2.53 10.46
CA ARG A 60 -7.02 -3.36 11.43
C ARG A 60 -6.35 -4.71 11.75
N THR A 61 -5.19 -5.01 11.16
CA THR A 61 -4.44 -6.25 11.42
C THR A 61 -3.55 -6.19 12.66
N ARG A 62 -3.48 -5.03 13.33
CA ARG A 62 -2.71 -4.82 14.57
C ARG A 62 -3.56 -4.74 15.84
N GLN A 63 -4.87 -5.01 15.74
CA GLN A 63 -5.80 -5.07 16.89
C GLN A 63 -6.02 -6.50 17.37
#